data_AF-A0A968F6Y6-F1
#
_entry.id   AF-A0A968F6Y6-F1
#
_cell.length_a   1.000
_cell.length_b   1.000
_cell.length_c   1.000
_cell.angle_alpha   90.00
_cell.angle_beta   90.00
_cell.angle_gamma   90.00
#
_symmetry.space_group_name_H-M   'P 1'
#
loop_
_entity.id
_entity.type
_entity.pdbx_description
1 polymer ?
#
loop_
_entity_poly.entity_id
_entity_poly.type
_entity_poly.pdbx_seq_one_letter_code
_entity_poly.pdbx_strand_id
1 'polypeptide(L)'
;RVVIIYDTMWHSTEKMTQPIVRGIRAEGMDCRVIKLRATPISHAIKEFWRARGCLIGSPTLNNTLFPPVAGFMTSLQGLRPRNRIVSAFGSYGWGGGAVKAIFEYCKSMKLEMVEPGVQVKYVPSTQDEDACFEFGKEFARQTREYHKKF
;
A
#
# COMPACT_ATOMS: atom_id res chain seq x y z
N ARG A 1 -10.67 1.80 9.71
CA ARG A 1 -9.51 2.64 9.31
C ARG A 1 -8.59 1.87 8.36
N VAL A 2 -7.92 2.61 7.49
CA VAL A 2 -6.87 2.13 6.58
C VAL A 2 -5.51 2.63 7.07
N VAL A 3 -4.44 1.90 6.77
CA VAL A 3 -3.06 2.40 6.92
C VAL A 3 -2.34 2.30 5.58
N ILE A 4 -1.58 3.34 5.23
CA ILE A 4 -0.62 3.34 4.13
C ILE A 4 0.77 3.15 4.73
N ILE A 5 1.46 2.09 4.33
CA ILE A 5 2.83 1.80 4.74
C ILE A 5 3.69 1.79 3.48
N TYR A 6 4.63 2.72 3.39
CA TYR A 6 5.42 2.88 2.18
C TYR A 6 6.85 3.32 2.46
N ASP A 7 7.65 3.31 1.40
CA ASP A 7 8.86 4.11 1.33
C ASP A 7 9.10 4.54 -0.13
N THR A 8 10.11 5.37 -0.37
CA THR A 8 10.34 6.02 -1.67
C THR A 8 11.82 6.38 -1.87
N MET A 9 12.34 6.36 -3.09
CA MET A 9 13.69 6.90 -3.34
C MET A 9 13.64 8.39 -3.71
N TRP A 10 12.77 8.73 -4.66
CA TRP A 10 12.70 10.04 -5.31
C TRP A 10 11.33 10.72 -5.12
N HIS A 11 10.68 10.45 -4.00
CA HIS A 11 9.38 11.02 -3.62
C HIS A 11 8.19 10.72 -4.55
N SER A 12 8.36 10.07 -5.70
CA SER A 12 7.23 9.70 -6.58
C SER A 12 6.17 8.85 -5.88
N THR A 13 6.56 7.72 -5.27
CA THR A 13 5.65 6.90 -4.44
C THR A 13 5.07 7.70 -3.27
N GLU A 14 5.80 8.67 -2.71
CA GLU A 14 5.30 9.52 -1.62
C GLU A 14 4.22 10.48 -2.10
N LYS A 15 4.37 11.08 -3.28
CA LYS A 15 3.38 11.96 -3.91
C LYS A 15 2.05 11.23 -4.15
N MET A 16 2.10 9.94 -4.49
CA MET A 16 0.89 9.11 -4.65
C MET A 16 0.07 8.98 -3.35
N THR A 17 0.70 9.11 -2.17
CA THR A 17 -0.02 8.90 -0.89
C THR A 17 -1.11 9.95 -0.65
N GLN A 18 -0.90 11.20 -1.05
CA GLN A 18 -1.84 12.30 -0.81
C GLN A 18 -3.20 12.12 -1.51
N PRO A 19 -3.26 11.88 -2.85
CA PRO A 19 -4.52 11.59 -3.51
C PRO A 19 -5.17 10.31 -3.00
N ILE A 20 -4.41 9.26 -2.70
CA ILE A 20 -4.94 8.02 -2.11
C ILE A 20 -5.63 8.30 -0.76
N VAL A 21 -4.96 9.05 0.13
CA VAL A 21 -5.55 9.46 1.43
C VAL A 21 -6.83 10.25 1.24
N ARG A 22 -6.82 11.22 0.31
CA ARG A 22 -8.03 11.99 -0.03
C ARG A 22 -9.16 11.08 -0.48
N GLY A 23 -8.88 10.09 -1.34
CA GLY A 23 -9.88 9.14 -1.82
C GLY A 23 -10.47 8.30 -0.69
N ILE A 24 -9.62 7.77 0.19
CA ILE A 24 -10.07 6.98 1.35
C ILE A 24 -10.96 7.82 2.28
N ARG A 25 -10.57 9.07 2.53
CA ARG A 25 -11.33 10.00 3.38
C ARG A 25 -12.64 10.45 2.76
N ALA A 26 -12.72 10.57 1.43
CA ALA A 26 -13.95 10.89 0.72
C ALA A 26 -15.03 9.81 0.94
N GLU A 27 -14.62 8.56 1.15
CA GLU A 27 -15.52 7.47 1.54
C GLU A 27 -15.80 7.43 3.05
N GLY A 28 -15.32 8.39 3.85
CA GLY A 28 -15.58 8.45 5.30
C GLY A 28 -14.71 7.50 6.14
N MET A 29 -13.59 7.02 5.62
CA MET A 29 -12.63 6.22 6.38
C MET A 29 -11.40 7.03 6.80
N ASP A 30 -10.97 6.86 8.05
CA ASP A 30 -9.68 7.39 8.48
C ASP A 30 -8.51 6.61 7.86
N CYS A 31 -7.44 7.34 7.53
CA CYS A 31 -6.23 6.83 6.92
C CYS A 31 -4.98 7.39 7.60
N ARG A 32 -4.11 6.49 8.08
CA ARG A 32 -2.79 6.83 8.63
C ARG A 32 -1.70 6.51 7.62
N VAL A 33 -0.72 7.39 7.49
CA VAL A 33 0.43 7.23 6.59
C VAL A 33 1.71 6.96 7.40
N ILE A 34 2.49 5.97 6.98
CA ILE A 34 3.73 5.55 7.65
C ILE A 34 4.84 5.38 6.61
N LYS A 35 5.92 6.14 6.79
CA LYS A 35 7.16 6.03 6.01
C LYS A 35 8.16 5.15 6.75
N LEU A 36 8.57 4.04 6.14
CA LEU A 36 9.38 3.01 6.82
C LEU A 36 10.77 3.51 7.25
N ARG A 37 11.51 4.23 6.41
CA ARG A 37 12.80 4.81 6.85
C ARG A 37 12.70 5.88 7.95
N ALA A 38 11.51 6.43 8.20
CA ALA A 38 11.29 7.42 9.27
C ALA A 38 10.63 6.81 10.51
N THR A 39 10.28 5.52 10.50
CA THR A 39 9.43 4.89 11.53
C THR A 39 9.96 3.49 11.84
N PRO A 40 10.18 3.13 13.12
CA PRO A 40 10.53 1.76 13.48
C PRO A 40 9.56 0.73 12.89
N ILE A 41 10.09 -0.36 12.34
CA ILE A 41 9.30 -1.43 11.70
C ILE A 41 8.25 -2.02 12.64
N SER A 42 8.55 -2.14 13.94
CA SER A 42 7.63 -2.59 14.97
C SER A 42 6.41 -1.69 15.11
N HIS A 43 6.59 -0.37 14.93
CA HIS A 43 5.48 0.58 14.93
C HIS A 43 4.63 0.47 13.65
N ALA A 44 5.27 0.28 12.49
CA ALA A 44 4.54 0.02 11.24
C ALA A 44 3.70 -1.27 11.34
N ILE A 45 4.27 -2.34 11.91
CA ILE A 45 3.56 -3.59 12.19
C ILE A 45 2.39 -3.36 13.15
N LYS A 46 2.59 -2.63 14.25
CA LYS A 46 1.52 -2.29 15.20
C LYS A 46 0.36 -1.60 14.48
N GLU A 47 0.63 -0.63 13.62
CA GLU A 47 -0.39 0.11 12.89
C GLU A 47 -1.06 -0.74 11.80
N PHE A 48 -0.35 -1.67 11.16
CA PHE A 48 -0.93 -2.71 10.31
C PHE A 48 -2.00 -3.53 11.04
N TRP A 49 -1.67 -4.07 12.23
CA TRP A 49 -2.60 -4.91 13.01
C TRP A 49 -3.85 -4.16 13.47
N ARG A 50 -3.65 -2.87 13.71
CA ARG A 50 -4.64 -1.89 14.15
C ARG A 50 -5.62 -1.49 13.04
N ALA A 51 -5.23 -1.62 11.76
CA ALA A 51 -6.05 -1.30 10.61
C ALA A 51 -6.80 -2.53 10.07
N ARG A 52 -7.89 -2.29 9.35
CA ARG A 52 -8.63 -3.35 8.63
C ARG A 52 -8.21 -3.45 7.16
N GLY A 53 -7.79 -2.33 6.58
CA GLY A 53 -7.18 -2.25 5.25
C GLY A 53 -5.74 -1.73 5.34
N CYS A 54 -4.84 -2.29 4.53
CA CYS A 54 -3.47 -1.78 4.39
C CYS A 54 -3.10 -1.57 2.91
N LEU A 55 -2.59 -0.39 2.59
CA LEU A 55 -1.98 -0.10 1.29
C LEU A 55 -0.47 -0.09 1.44
N ILE A 56 0.22 -0.91 0.66
CA ILE A 56 1.68 -1.05 0.72
C ILE A 56 2.30 -0.36 -0.49
N GLY A 57 3.17 0.61 -0.23
CA GLY A 57 3.77 1.45 -1.27
C GLY A 57 5.27 1.18 -1.44
N SER A 58 5.71 0.93 -2.67
CA SER A 58 7.15 0.79 -2.97
C SER A 58 7.50 1.34 -4.34
N PRO A 59 8.61 2.08 -4.51
CA PRO A 59 9.19 2.22 -5.83
C PRO A 59 9.74 0.86 -6.29
N THR A 60 9.92 0.71 -7.60
CA THR A 60 10.71 -0.41 -8.15
C THR A 60 12.20 -0.14 -8.00
N LEU A 61 12.92 -1.07 -7.37
CA LEU A 61 14.39 -1.13 -7.37
C LEU A 61 14.81 -2.51 -7.90
N ASN A 62 15.60 -2.55 -8.98
CA ASN A 62 16.12 -3.79 -9.57
C ASN A 62 15.02 -4.85 -9.82
N ASN A 63 13.93 -4.41 -10.45
CA ASN A 63 12.75 -5.23 -10.79
C ASN A 63 12.01 -5.83 -9.57
N THR A 64 12.27 -5.33 -8.37
CA THR A 64 11.68 -5.80 -7.13
C THR A 64 11.40 -4.66 -6.14
N LEU A 65 11.03 -5.03 -4.92
CA LEU A 65 10.73 -4.15 -3.80
C LEU A 65 11.95 -3.31 -3.39
N PHE A 66 11.67 -2.12 -2.89
CA PHE A 66 12.67 -1.31 -2.20
C PHE A 66 13.01 -1.95 -0.83
N PRO A 67 14.29 -2.00 -0.40
CA PRO A 67 14.71 -2.81 0.75
C PRO A 67 13.95 -2.56 2.07
N PRO A 68 13.63 -1.31 2.47
CA PRO A 68 12.80 -1.07 3.64
C PRO A 68 11.43 -1.74 3.56
N VAL A 69 10.80 -1.71 2.38
CA VAL A 69 9.50 -2.37 2.14
C VAL A 69 9.66 -3.89 2.16
N ALA A 70 10.72 -4.43 1.55
CA ALA A 70 11.03 -5.86 1.62
C ALA A 70 11.20 -6.35 3.07
N GLY A 71 11.95 -5.62 3.89
CA GLY A 71 12.12 -5.93 5.31
C GLY A 71 10.80 -5.91 6.09
N PHE A 72 9.93 -4.93 5.81
CA PHE A 72 8.56 -4.90 6.33
C PHE A 72 7.75 -6.13 5.91
N MET A 73 7.75 -6.49 4.63
CA MET A 73 7.00 -7.65 4.12
C MET A 73 7.49 -8.97 4.71
N THR A 74 8.81 -9.18 4.81
CA THR A 74 9.39 -10.36 5.44
C THR A 74 9.02 -10.44 6.93
N SER A 75 9.08 -9.32 7.65
CA SER A 75 8.68 -9.28 9.07
C SER A 75 7.20 -9.58 9.24
N LEU A 76 6.35 -9.03 8.36
CA LEU A 76 4.92 -9.26 8.37
C LEU A 76 4.56 -10.72 8.06
N GLN A 77 5.26 -11.35 7.12
CA GLN A 77 5.08 -12.75 6.75
C GLN A 77 5.34 -13.69 7.94
N GLY A 78 6.38 -13.43 8.74
CA GLY A 78 6.67 -14.18 9.96
C GLY A 78 5.55 -14.13 11.01
N LEU A 79 4.77 -13.06 11.01
CA LEU A 79 3.66 -12.84 11.95
C LEU A 79 2.30 -13.38 11.48
N ARG A 80 2.23 -13.92 10.25
CA ARG A 80 1.05 -14.63 9.69
C ARG A 80 -0.28 -13.86 9.88
N PRO A 81 -0.40 -12.64 9.33
CA PRO A 81 -1.62 -11.86 9.44
C PRO A 81 -2.83 -12.54 8.78
N ARG A 82 -4.02 -12.29 9.32
CA ARG A 82 -5.33 -12.79 8.83
C ARG A 82 -6.39 -11.73 8.94
N ASN A 83 -7.53 -11.81 8.26
CA ASN A 83 -8.68 -10.91 8.44
C ASN A 83 -8.35 -9.42 8.16
N ARG A 84 -7.48 -9.17 7.18
CA ARG A 84 -7.14 -7.83 6.67
C ARG A 84 -7.22 -7.88 5.15
N ILE A 85 -7.66 -6.76 4.56
CA ILE A 85 -7.59 -6.54 3.12
C ILE A 85 -6.37 -5.68 2.79
N VAL A 86 -5.70 -5.99 1.69
CA VAL A 86 -4.48 -5.29 1.28
C VAL A 86 -4.48 -4.94 -0.19
N SER A 87 -3.77 -3.88 -0.54
CA SER A 87 -3.45 -3.57 -1.93
C SER A 87 -2.08 -2.89 -2.00
N ALA A 88 -1.59 -2.71 -3.22
CA ALA A 88 -0.24 -2.28 -3.49
C ALA A 88 -0.24 -1.06 -4.42
N PHE A 89 0.75 -0.19 -4.23
CA PHE A 89 0.98 0.93 -5.12
C PHE A 89 2.47 1.26 -5.27
N GLY A 90 2.83 1.98 -6.31
CA GLY A 90 4.23 2.34 -6.50
C GLY A 90 4.55 3.09 -7.77
N SER A 91 5.67 3.81 -7.74
CA SER A 91 6.27 4.40 -8.95
C SER A 91 7.37 3.50 -9.53
N TYR A 92 7.56 3.51 -10.84
CA TYR A 92 8.63 2.77 -11.52
C TYR A 92 9.21 3.56 -12.70
N GLY A 93 10.41 3.21 -13.15
CA GLY A 93 11.02 3.82 -14.34
C GLY A 93 10.63 3.10 -15.63
N TRP A 94 11.04 1.83 -15.73
CA TRP A 94 10.80 0.99 -16.90
C TRP A 94 10.19 -0.36 -16.51
N GLY A 95 10.98 -1.26 -15.92
CA GLY A 95 10.65 -2.68 -15.80
C GLY A 95 9.55 -3.02 -14.80
N GLY A 96 9.21 -2.07 -13.91
CA GLY A 96 8.24 -2.32 -12.83
C GLY A 96 8.64 -3.50 -11.95
N GLY A 97 7.66 -4.09 -11.26
CA GLY A 97 7.85 -5.33 -10.50
C GLY A 97 7.64 -5.19 -9.00
N ALA A 98 7.77 -3.99 -8.43
CA ALA A 98 7.50 -3.81 -6.99
C ALA A 98 6.06 -4.18 -6.61
N VAL A 99 5.05 -3.67 -7.31
CA VAL A 99 3.64 -3.96 -7.01
C VAL A 99 3.33 -5.46 -7.16
N LYS A 100 3.86 -6.10 -8.22
CA LYS A 100 3.76 -7.54 -8.40
C LYS A 100 4.38 -8.31 -7.23
N ALA A 101 5.59 -7.94 -6.82
CA ALA A 101 6.27 -8.56 -5.70
C ALA A 101 5.49 -8.39 -4.38
N ILE A 102 4.87 -7.22 -4.14
CA ILE A 102 3.98 -7.03 -2.97
C ILE A 102 2.83 -8.04 -3.01
N PHE A 103 2.16 -8.19 -4.15
CA PHE A 103 1.06 -9.16 -4.28
C PHE A 103 1.53 -10.61 -4.10
N GLU A 104 2.72 -10.98 -4.57
CA GLU A 104 3.30 -12.31 -4.33
C GLU A 104 3.50 -12.58 -2.83
N TYR A 105 4.02 -11.61 -2.07
CA TYR A 105 4.09 -11.71 -0.61
C TYR A 105 2.69 -11.87 0.01
N CYS A 106 1.73 -11.02 -0.37
CA CYS A 106 0.37 -11.05 0.16
C CYS A 106 -0.35 -12.38 -0.13
N LYS A 107 -0.15 -12.93 -1.33
CA LYS A 107 -0.64 -14.25 -1.73
C LYS A 107 -0.04 -15.36 -0.88
N SER A 108 1.28 -15.33 -0.63
CA SER A 108 1.94 -16.29 0.25
C SER A 108 1.40 -16.26 1.68
N MET A 109 0.96 -15.08 2.15
CA MET A 109 0.33 -14.88 3.45
C MET A 109 -1.17 -15.21 3.46
N LYS A 110 -1.78 -15.51 2.31
CA LYS A 110 -3.23 -15.74 2.13
C LYS A 110 -4.07 -14.54 2.61
N LEU A 111 -3.57 -13.33 2.37
CA LEU A 111 -4.32 -12.10 2.64
C LEU A 111 -5.34 -11.84 1.52
N GLU A 112 -6.45 -11.20 1.88
CA GLU A 112 -7.42 -10.71 0.89
C GLU A 112 -6.79 -9.53 0.14
N MET A 113 -6.80 -9.55 -1.19
CA MET A 113 -6.13 -8.55 -2.02
C MET A 113 -7.11 -7.81 -2.92
N VAL A 114 -6.92 -6.50 -3.07
CA VAL A 114 -7.56 -5.69 -4.12
C VAL A 114 -6.57 -5.48 -5.25
N GLU A 115 -6.78 -6.16 -6.36
CA GLU A 115 -5.96 -6.06 -7.57
C GLU A 115 -6.62 -5.12 -8.60
N PRO A 116 -5.87 -4.49 -9.51
CA PRO A 116 -4.42 -4.65 -9.77
C PRO A 116 -3.51 -3.69 -8.99
N GLY A 117 -4.05 -2.94 -8.00
CA GLY A 117 -3.32 -1.84 -7.36
C GLY A 117 -3.14 -0.65 -8.30
N VAL A 118 -2.26 0.31 -7.95
CA VAL A 118 -1.96 1.47 -8.80
C VAL A 118 -0.45 1.64 -9.02
N GLN A 119 -0.05 1.77 -10.29
CA GLN A 119 1.34 1.94 -10.68
C GLN A 119 1.50 3.18 -11.56
N VAL A 120 2.54 3.97 -11.28
CA VAL A 120 2.81 5.22 -11.99
C VAL A 120 4.22 5.20 -12.56
N LYS A 121 4.37 5.61 -13.82
CA LYS A 121 5.67 5.73 -14.46
C LYS A 121 6.30 7.08 -14.09
N TYR A 122 7.52 7.06 -13.54
CA TYR A 122 8.28 8.22 -13.09
C TYR A 122 7.56 9.07 -12.03
N VAL A 123 7.36 10.36 -12.29
CA VAL A 123 6.73 11.31 -11.37
C VAL A 123 5.24 11.37 -11.71
N PRO A 124 4.33 11.24 -10.72
CA PRO A 124 2.89 11.35 -10.98
C PRO A 124 2.52 12.67 -11.67
N SER A 125 1.76 12.54 -12.76
CA SER A 125 1.04 13.63 -13.40
C SER A 125 -0.29 13.89 -12.69
N THR A 126 -1.01 14.96 -13.07
CA THR A 126 -2.36 15.22 -12.57
C THR A 126 -3.33 14.05 -12.86
N GLN A 127 -3.20 13.39 -14.01
CA GLN A 127 -4.02 12.23 -14.35
C GLN A 127 -3.71 11.03 -13.44
N ASP A 128 -2.43 10.84 -13.09
CA ASP A 128 -2.02 9.81 -12.14
C ASP A 128 -2.53 10.11 -10.73
N GLU A 129 -2.61 11.38 -10.34
CA GLU A 129 -3.20 11.80 -9.07
C GLU A 129 -4.70 11.49 -9.01
N ASP A 130 -5.44 11.72 -10.09
CA ASP A 130 -6.86 11.36 -10.19
C ASP A 130 -7.05 9.83 -10.11
N ALA A 131 -6.21 9.06 -10.80
CA ALA A 131 -6.22 7.60 -10.70
C ALA A 131 -5.90 7.11 -9.27
N CYS A 132 -4.94 7.74 -8.59
CA CYS A 132 -4.63 7.47 -7.19
C CYS A 132 -5.80 7.81 -6.25
N PHE A 133 -6.54 8.88 -6.54
CA PHE A 133 -7.72 9.28 -5.78
C PHE A 133 -8.86 8.27 -5.92
N GLU A 134 -9.20 7.88 -7.15
CA GLU A 134 -10.23 6.87 -7.38
C GLU A 134 -9.84 5.49 -6.83
N PHE A 135 -8.56 5.12 -6.93
CA PHE A 135 -8.02 3.93 -6.27
C PHE A 135 -8.23 3.95 -4.75
N GLY A 136 -7.97 5.10 -4.11
CA GLY A 136 -8.21 5.29 -2.67
C GLY A 136 -9.69 5.11 -2.29
N LYS A 137 -10.62 5.64 -3.08
CA LYS A 137 -12.07 5.46 -2.87
C LYS A 137 -12.47 4.01 -2.99
N GLU A 138 -12.04 3.35 -4.07
CA GLU A 138 -12.40 1.96 -4.32
C GLU A 138 -11.87 1.04 -3.22
N PHE A 139 -10.61 1.22 -2.81
CA PHE A 139 -10.03 0.45 -1.71
C PHE A 139 -10.79 0.64 -0.39
N ALA A 140 -11.25 1.86 -0.09
CA ALA A 140 -12.03 2.12 1.11
C ALA A 140 -13.40 1.41 1.08
N ARG A 141 -14.10 1.42 -0.07
CA ARG A 141 -15.36 0.68 -0.24
C ARG A 141 -15.17 -0.81 -0.05
N GLN A 142 -14.18 -1.40 -0.72
CA GLN A 142 -13.88 -2.82 -0.57
C GLN A 142 -13.47 -3.18 0.86
N THR A 143 -12.73 -2.30 1.55
CA THR A 143 -12.40 -2.51 2.97
C THR A 143 -13.65 -2.54 3.85
N ARG A 144 -14.64 -1.69 3.58
CA ARG A 144 -15.90 -1.70 4.30
C ARG A 144 -16.70 -2.97 4.03
N GLU A 145 -16.87 -3.33 2.76
CA GLU A 145 -17.62 -4.54 2.38
C GLU A 145 -16.98 -5.81 2.91
N TYR A 146 -15.64 -5.92 2.85
CA TYR A 146 -14.91 -7.02 3.44
C TYR A 146 -15.17 -7.15 4.94
N HIS A 147 -15.22 -6.03 5.66
CA HIS A 147 -15.41 -6.09 7.10
C HIS A 147 -16.82 -6.48 7.53
N LYS A 148 -17.86 -6.24 6.70
CA LYS A 148 -19.24 -6.68 7.01
C LYS A 148 -19.38 -8.21 7.16
N LYS A 149 -18.40 -8.99 6.68
CA LYS A 149 -18.37 -10.45 6.78
C LYS A 149 -17.94 -10.96 8.18
N PHE A 150 -17.50 -10.07 9.07
CA PHE A 150 -17.05 -10.36 10.43
C PHE A 150 -17.90 -9.61 11.44
#